data_AF-A0A6B3HUQ4-F1
#
_entry.id   AF-A0A6B3HUQ4-F1
#
_cell.length_a   1.000
_cell.length_b   1.000
_cell.length_c   1.000
_cell.angle_alpha   90.00
_cell.angle_beta   90.00
_cell.angle_gamma   90.00
#
_symmetry.space_group_name_H-M   'P 1'
#
loop_
_entity.id
_entity.type
_entity.pdbx_description
1 polymer ?
#
loop_
_entity_poly.entity_id
_entity_poly.type
_entity_poly.pdbx_seq_one_letter_code
_entity_poly.pdbx_strand_id
1 'polypeptide(L)'
;VSKAVRQAMAQLIDRGEIAGKVYGTTAEPLYSLIPSSITGHTNAFFNKYGEPSTAKAAKTLKDAGIKTPVKFTLHYTNDHYGSATAKEF
;
A
#
# COMPACT_ATOMS: atom_id res chain seq x y z
N VAL A 1 -0.51 -0.25 -16.39
CA VAL A 1 -0.41 0.84 -15.37
C VAL A 1 0.98 1.47 -15.43
N SER A 2 1.11 2.80 -15.38
CA SER A 2 2.41 3.46 -15.42
C SER A 2 3.17 3.28 -14.09
N LYS A 3 4.51 3.32 -14.13
CA LYS A 3 5.37 3.20 -12.94
C LYS A 3 5.03 4.26 -11.88
N ALA A 4 4.83 5.50 -12.30
CA ALA A 4 4.53 6.61 -11.40
C ALA A 4 3.18 6.45 -10.68
N VAL A 5 2.15 5.88 -11.34
CA VAL A 5 0.88 5.55 -10.64
C VAL A 5 1.12 4.52 -9.54
N ARG A 6 1.87 3.45 -9.80
CA ARG A 6 2.18 2.44 -8.77
C ARG A 6 2.98 3.03 -7.60
N GLN A 7 3.91 3.93 -7.88
CA GLN A 7 4.70 4.61 -6.86
C GLN A 7 3.85 5.56 -6.04
N ALA A 8 2.96 6.33 -6.68
CA ALA A 8 2.01 7.19 -5.98
C ALA A 8 1.08 6.37 -5.06
N MET A 9 0.57 5.23 -5.53
CA MET A 9 -0.23 4.32 -4.67
C MET A 9 0.59 3.79 -3.49
N ALA A 10 1.84 3.35 -3.71
CA ALA A 10 2.70 2.85 -2.64
C ALA A 10 2.95 3.89 -1.53
N GLN A 11 2.97 5.18 -1.91
CA GLN A 11 3.14 6.31 -1.00
C GLN A 11 1.87 6.66 -0.20
N LEU A 12 0.70 6.14 -0.60
CA LEU A 12 -0.59 6.45 0.05
C LEU A 12 -1.04 5.39 1.07
N ILE A 13 -0.59 4.14 0.92
CA ILE A 13 -1.07 3.03 1.75
C ILE A 13 -0.45 3.10 3.15
N ASP A 14 -1.27 3.41 4.15
CA ASP A 14 -0.92 3.31 5.56
C ASP A 14 -1.07 1.88 6.07
N ARG A 15 0.07 1.18 6.12
CA ARG A 15 0.10 -0.23 6.55
C ARG A 15 -0.03 -0.38 8.06
N GLY A 16 0.40 0.62 8.82
CA GLY A 16 0.27 0.64 10.29
C GLY A 16 -1.19 0.74 10.70
N GLU A 17 -1.92 1.66 10.07
CA GLU A 17 -3.35 1.85 10.31
C GLU A 17 -4.17 0.63 9.88
N ILE A 18 -3.89 0.05 8.70
CA ILE A 18 -4.57 -1.18 8.24
C ILE A 18 -4.34 -2.33 9.22
N ALA A 19 -3.09 -2.60 9.60
CA ALA A 19 -2.78 -3.68 10.54
C ALA A 19 -3.48 -3.45 11.89
N GLY A 20 -3.36 -2.26 12.46
CA GLY A 20 -3.88 -1.95 13.80
C GLY A 20 -5.41 -1.91 13.89
N LYS A 21 -6.10 -1.38 12.87
CA LYS A 21 -7.57 -1.17 12.93
C LYS A 21 -8.39 -2.27 12.27
N VAL A 22 -7.88 -2.91 11.23
CA VAL A 22 -8.63 -3.92 10.47
C VAL A 22 -8.35 -5.32 11.00
N TYR A 23 -7.08 -5.64 11.23
CA TYR A 23 -6.65 -6.96 11.68
C TYR A 23 -6.38 -7.04 13.18
N GLY A 24 -6.13 -5.91 13.83
CA GLY A 24 -5.83 -5.83 15.25
C GLY A 24 -4.36 -6.13 15.59
N THR A 25 -4.08 -6.33 16.87
CA THR A 25 -2.71 -6.44 17.40
C THR A 25 -1.97 -7.72 17.00
N THR A 26 -2.63 -8.65 16.33
CA THR A 26 -2.02 -9.92 15.86
C THR A 26 -1.41 -9.81 14.46
N ALA A 27 -1.53 -8.65 13.80
CA ALA A 27 -0.97 -8.41 12.47
C ALA A 27 0.17 -7.39 12.53
N GLU A 28 1.21 -7.64 11.74
CA GLU A 28 2.33 -6.73 11.56
C GLU A 28 2.29 -6.07 10.16
N PRO A 29 2.58 -4.77 10.04
CA PRO A 29 2.76 -4.12 8.75
C PRO A 29 3.91 -4.75 7.95
N LEU A 30 3.65 -5.14 6.71
CA LEU A 30 4.66 -5.75 5.84
C LEU A 30 5.22 -4.75 4.81
N TYR A 31 6.54 -4.53 4.86
CA TYR A 31 7.27 -3.60 3.98
C TYR A 31 8.19 -4.29 2.96
N SER A 32 7.94 -5.58 2.71
CA SER A 32 8.70 -6.40 1.77
C SER A 32 7.81 -7.47 1.16
N LEU A 33 8.25 -8.08 0.07
CA LEU A 33 7.64 -9.31 -0.42
C LEU A 33 8.12 -10.54 0.36
N ILE A 34 9.27 -10.44 1.03
CA ILE A 34 9.80 -11.49 1.91
C ILE A 34 9.18 -11.26 3.29
N PRO A 35 8.46 -12.23 3.88
CA PRO A 35 7.95 -12.12 5.24
C PRO A 35 9.03 -11.79 6.27
N SER A 36 8.68 -11.06 7.33
CA SER A 36 9.63 -10.64 8.39
C SER A 36 10.33 -11.82 9.07
N SER A 37 9.71 -13.01 9.08
CA SER A 37 10.26 -14.23 9.66
C SER A 37 11.28 -14.97 8.79
N ILE A 38 11.46 -14.59 7.52
CA ILE A 38 12.33 -15.29 6.58
C ILE A 38 13.67 -14.55 6.42
N THR A 39 14.77 -15.29 6.50
CA THR A 39 16.12 -14.78 6.24
C THR A 39 16.20 -14.06 4.89
N GLY A 40 16.79 -12.86 4.90
CA GLY A 40 16.86 -11.99 3.71
C GLY A 40 15.75 -10.95 3.66
N HIS A 41 14.83 -10.94 4.63
CA HIS A 41 13.91 -9.82 4.82
C HIS A 41 14.66 -8.49 4.97
N THR A 42 14.18 -7.49 4.25
CA THR A 42 14.56 -6.08 4.44
C THR A 42 13.32 -5.22 4.28
N ASN A 43 13.27 -4.08 4.98
CA ASN A 43 12.19 -3.10 4.87
C ASN A 43 12.26 -2.27 3.57
N ALA A 44 12.43 -2.93 2.42
CA ALA A 44 12.74 -2.28 1.15
C ALA A 44 11.70 -1.22 0.72
N PHE A 45 10.40 -1.48 0.94
CA PHE A 45 9.36 -0.50 0.63
C PHE A 45 9.36 0.68 1.60
N PHE A 46 9.55 0.44 2.89
CA PHE A 46 9.67 1.53 3.87
C PHE A 46 10.91 2.38 3.61
N ASN A 47 12.07 1.77 3.38
CA ASN A 47 13.29 2.50 3.05
C ASN A 47 13.13 3.36 1.79
N LYS A 48 12.29 2.91 0.84
CA LYS A 48 12.04 3.64 -0.41
C LYS A 48 11.02 4.77 -0.27
N TYR A 49 9.92 4.55 0.45
CA TYR A 49 8.76 5.45 0.46
C TYR A 49 8.57 6.17 1.80
N GLY A 50 9.04 5.58 2.90
CA GLY A 50 8.85 6.06 4.27
C GLY A 50 7.39 6.05 4.68
N GLU A 51 7.03 6.96 5.57
CA GLU A 51 5.64 7.16 6.01
C GLU A 51 4.71 7.60 4.86
N PRO A 52 3.42 7.25 4.94
CA PRO A 52 2.41 7.66 3.97
C PRO A 52 2.38 9.18 3.77
N SER A 53 2.24 9.62 2.52
CA SER A 53 2.24 11.06 2.21
C SER A 53 1.50 11.35 0.90
N THR A 54 0.33 11.98 1.03
CA THR A 54 -0.46 12.49 -0.10
C THR A 54 0.31 13.51 -0.92
N ALA A 55 1.13 14.35 -0.28
CA ALA A 55 1.97 15.35 -0.95
C ALA A 55 3.03 14.69 -1.86
N LYS A 56 3.74 13.66 -1.37
CA LYS A 56 4.72 12.90 -2.19
C LYS A 56 4.05 12.15 -3.34
N ALA A 57 2.87 11.57 -3.11
CA ALA A 57 2.08 10.92 -4.16
C ALA A 57 1.67 11.92 -5.26
N ALA A 58 1.12 13.07 -4.88
CA ALA A 58 0.73 14.13 -5.81
C ALA A 58 1.93 14.66 -6.60
N LYS A 59 3.08 14.86 -5.94
CA LYS A 59 4.32 15.26 -6.61
C LYS A 59 4.76 14.22 -7.65
N THR A 60 4.74 12.93 -7.29
CA THR A 60 5.12 11.83 -8.19
C THR A 60 4.27 11.80 -9.46
N LEU A 61 2.95 12.01 -9.33
CA LEU A 61 2.06 12.07 -10.48
C LEU A 61 2.31 13.32 -11.34
N LYS A 62 2.50 14.48 -10.71
CA LYS A 62 2.79 15.75 -11.39
C LYS A 62 4.10 15.69 -12.18
N ASP A 63 5.18 15.21 -11.55
CA ASP A 63 6.50 15.09 -12.17
C ASP A 63 6.46 14.14 -13.40
N ALA A 64 5.57 13.16 -13.38
CA ALA A 64 5.34 12.22 -14.47
C ALA A 64 4.35 12.72 -15.53
N GLY A 65 3.82 13.94 -15.42
CA GLY A 65 2.84 14.51 -16.35
C GLY A 65 1.48 13.80 -16.35
N ILE A 66 1.15 13.06 -15.28
CA ILE A 66 -0.10 12.30 -15.20
C ILE A 66 -1.23 13.24 -14.82
N LYS A 67 -2.26 13.31 -15.68
CA LYS A 67 -3.50 14.03 -15.37
C LYS A 67 -4.26 13.32 -14.26
N THR A 68 -4.67 14.09 -13.25
CA THR A 68 -5.52 13.63 -12.16
C THR A 68 -6.97 14.08 -12.39
N PRO A 69 -7.97 13.35 -11.86
CA PRO A 69 -7.84 12.13 -11.07
C PRO A 69 -7.47 10.89 -11.93
N VAL A 70 -6.62 10.01 -11.36
CA VAL A 70 -6.32 8.72 -11.97
C VAL A 70 -7.46 7.76 -11.63
N LYS A 71 -8.24 7.34 -12.63
CA LYS A 71 -9.33 6.37 -12.44
C LYS A 71 -8.77 4.95 -12.46
N PHE A 72 -9.20 4.12 -11.51
CA PHE A 72 -8.93 2.68 -11.51
C PHE A 72 -10.08 1.93 -10.82
N THR A 73 -10.19 0.64 -11.11
CA THR A 73 -11.10 -0.28 -10.45
C THR A 73 -10.28 -1.22 -9.58
N LEU A 74 -10.61 -1.28 -8.29
CA LEU A 74 -10.03 -2.24 -7.36
C LEU A 74 -10.95 -3.46 -7.29
N HIS A 75 -10.41 -4.62 -7.63
CA HIS A 75 -11.12 -5.89 -7.51
C HIS A 75 -10.64 -6.61 -6.24
N TYR A 76 -11.58 -7.08 -5.42
CA TYR A 76 -11.33 -7.90 -4.24
C TYR A 76 -12.40 -9.00 -4.15
N THR A 77 -12.09 -10.11 -3.47
CA THR A 77 -13.04 -11.21 -3.26
C THR A 77 -13.91 -10.93 -2.03
N ASN A 78 -15.17 -11.38 -2.10
CA ASN A 78 -16.13 -11.33 -1.00
C ASN A 78 -16.37 -12.69 -0.33
N ASP A 79 -15.81 -13.78 -0.88
CA ASP A 79 -16.16 -15.15 -0.47
C ASP A 79 -14.99 -15.93 0.14
N HIS A 80 -13.80 -15.84 -0.44
CA HIS A 80 -12.71 -16.78 -0.16
C HIS A 80 -11.95 -16.46 1.13
N TYR A 81 -11.80 -15.17 1.46
CA TYR A 81 -11.07 -14.70 2.64
C TYR A 81 -12.00 -14.16 3.75
N GLY A 82 -13.31 -14.39 3.61
CA GLY A 82 -14.32 -14.03 4.60
C GLY A 82 -14.72 -12.55 4.61
N SER A 83 -15.65 -12.20 5.49
CA SER A 83 -16.26 -10.86 5.54
C SER A 83 -15.31 -9.72 5.98
N ALA A 84 -14.10 -10.05 6.43
CA ALA A 84 -13.10 -9.06 6.84
C ALA A 84 -12.45 -8.34 5.64
N THR A 85 -12.38 -8.98 4.47
CA THR A 85 -11.70 -8.45 3.29
C THR A 85 -12.23 -7.10 2.83
N ALA A 86 -13.55 -6.88 2.94
CA ALA A 86 -14.14 -5.58 2.58
C ALA A 86 -13.73 -4.44 3.52
N LYS A 87 -13.30 -4.72 4.76
CA LYS A 87 -12.86 -3.69 5.72
C LYS A 87 -11.42 -3.25 5.51
N GLU A 88 -10.66 -3.99 4.70
CA GLU A 88 -9.26 -3.69 4.36
C GLU A 88 -9.12 -2.55 3.34
N PHE A 89 -10.21 -2.21 2.64
CA PHE A 89 -10.25 -1.30 1.49
C PHE A 89 -11.29 -0.19 1.69
#